data_AF-A0A448D9H0-F1
#
_entry.id   AF-A0A448D9H0-F1
#
_cell.length_a   1.000
_cell.length_b   1.000
_cell.length_c   1.000
_cell.angle_alpha   90.00
_cell.angle_beta   90.00
_cell.angle_gamma   90.00
#
_symmetry.space_group_name_H-M   'P 1'
#
loop_
_entity.id
_entity.type
_entity.pdbx_description
1 polymer ?
#
loop_
_entity_poly.entity_id
_entity_poly.type
_entity_poly.pdbx_seq_one_letter_code
_entity_poly.pdbx_strand_id
1 'polypeptide(L)'
;MEEKDLEPLLSQLSQRNRLNIENTENAMVSSMFKAFSKASEPLNAFCTWLLVATAAIASFFISNADKIIPILQKNGFFWCGLFLCISCICGVLAKYFGLNSKISLEVSNSVKEAEIINILEKYNHECSEIEKCSESSDINIQTNLDIDRIREKFLEPMPRLYKWHTNRFFEKNKNNPYIEYLLIIKNINRQSFFVVLQVGFFLSFLFLGIFFAGY
;
A
#
# COMPACT_ATOMS: atom_id res chain seq x y z
N MET A 1 40.96 34.13 10.43
CA MET A 1 40.38 33.08 9.57
C MET A 1 40.59 33.56 8.16
N GLU A 2 41.57 32.99 7.45
CA GLU A 2 41.89 33.41 6.08
C GLU A 2 40.73 33.03 5.15
N GLU A 3 40.50 33.84 4.12
CA GLU A 3 39.46 33.67 3.09
C GLU A 3 39.43 32.26 2.48
N LYS A 4 40.57 31.54 2.53
CA LYS A 4 40.80 30.19 2.03
C LYS A 4 40.11 29.07 2.84
N ASP A 5 39.79 29.30 4.12
CA ASP A 5 39.08 28.33 4.98
C ASP A 5 37.56 28.52 4.98
N LEU A 6 37.07 29.62 4.41
CA LEU A 6 35.64 29.98 4.42
C LEU A 6 34.85 29.23 3.33
N GLU A 7 35.46 29.04 2.16
CA GLU A 7 34.88 28.35 1.00
C GLU A 7 34.53 26.86 1.25
N PRO A 8 35.42 26.03 1.85
CA PRO A 8 35.09 24.65 2.18
C PRO A 8 34.02 24.55 3.28
N LEU A 9 33.99 25.49 4.23
CA LEU A 9 32.95 25.52 5.28
C LEU A 9 31.57 25.88 4.70
N LEU A 10 31.51 26.88 3.81
CA LEU A 10 30.28 27.30 3.14
C LEU A 10 29.69 26.19 2.26
N SER A 11 30.54 25.47 1.52
CA SER A 11 30.09 24.33 0.70
C SER A 11 29.54 23.18 1.56
N GLN A 12 30.20 22.84 2.68
CA GLN A 12 29.70 21.84 3.63
C GLN A 12 28.36 22.24 4.25
N LEU A 13 28.21 23.50 4.68
CA LEU A 13 26.96 24.00 5.27
C LEU A 13 25.82 24.03 4.24
N SER A 14 26.11 24.45 3.00
CA SER A 14 25.15 24.43 1.90
C SER A 14 24.68 23.00 1.57
N GLN A 15 25.61 22.05 1.50
CA GLN A 15 25.30 20.63 1.28
C GLN A 15 24.44 20.06 2.42
N ARG A 16 24.78 20.35 3.68
CA ARG A 16 23.98 19.94 4.85
C ARG A 16 22.58 20.53 4.81
N ASN A 17 22.46 21.81 4.48
CA ASN A 17 21.15 22.46 4.36
C ASN A 17 20.31 21.83 3.25
N ARG A 18 20.91 21.56 2.08
CA ARG A 18 20.24 20.88 0.97
C ARG A 18 19.71 19.50 1.39
N LEU A 19 20.56 18.69 2.02
CA LEU A 19 20.16 17.37 2.52
C LEU A 19 19.07 17.45 3.59
N ASN A 20 19.13 18.45 4.47
CA ASN A 20 18.10 18.67 5.48
C ASN A 20 16.74 19.03 4.86
N ILE A 21 16.73 19.88 3.83
CA ILE A 21 15.53 20.22 3.06
C ILE A 21 14.97 18.96 2.37
N GLU A 22 15.80 18.24 1.61
CA GLU A 22 15.40 17.01 0.91
C GLU A 22 14.85 15.94 1.88
N ASN A 23 15.50 15.75 3.04
CA ASN A 23 15.03 14.83 4.07
C ASN A 23 13.68 15.25 4.67
N THR A 24 13.50 16.55 4.89
CA THR A 24 12.23 17.09 5.42
C THR A 24 11.10 16.94 4.41
N GLU A 25 11.35 17.24 3.13
CA GLU A 25 10.38 17.02 2.04
C GLU A 25 10.00 15.55 1.92
N ASN A 26 10.98 14.64 1.95
CA ASN A 26 10.75 13.20 1.90
C ASN A 26 9.96 12.69 3.11
N ALA A 27 10.25 13.19 4.31
CA ALA A 27 9.52 12.86 5.53
C ALA A 27 8.07 13.36 5.46
N MET A 28 7.85 14.56 4.92
CA MET A 28 6.52 15.13 4.73
C MET A 28 5.69 14.29 3.75
N VAL A 29 6.24 13.95 2.59
CA VAL A 29 5.59 13.09 1.59
C VAL A 29 5.29 11.70 2.17
N SER A 30 6.24 11.12 2.91
CA SER A 30 6.05 9.83 3.60
C SER A 30 4.90 9.90 4.62
N SER A 31 4.80 10.99 5.38
CA SER A 31 3.70 11.22 6.31
C SER A 31 2.35 11.35 5.59
N MET A 32 2.31 12.04 4.45
CA MET A 32 1.11 12.14 3.61
C MET A 32 0.67 10.77 3.09
N PHE A 33 1.60 9.93 2.64
CA PHE A 33 1.28 8.56 2.22
C PHE A 33 0.79 7.69 3.37
N LYS A 34 1.40 7.82 4.55
CA LYS A 34 0.93 7.12 5.76
C LYS A 34 -0.48 7.59 6.14
N ALA A 35 -0.76 8.88 6.10
CA ALA A 35 -2.11 9.41 6.33
C ALA A 35 -3.11 8.89 5.29
N PHE A 36 -2.75 8.91 4.00
CA PHE A 36 -3.58 8.36 2.93
C PHE A 36 -3.85 6.86 3.13
N SER A 37 -2.87 6.10 3.63
CA SER A 37 -3.05 4.67 3.87
C SER A 37 -4.14 4.33 4.88
N LYS A 38 -4.41 5.24 5.83
CA LYS A 38 -5.49 5.10 6.82
C LYS A 38 -6.87 5.16 6.18
N ALA A 39 -7.01 5.73 4.97
CA ALA A 39 -8.28 5.73 4.24
C ALA A 39 -8.74 4.32 3.82
N SER A 40 -7.84 3.34 3.78
CA SER A 40 -8.19 1.95 3.44
C SER A 40 -9.16 1.32 4.44
N GLU A 41 -9.08 1.69 5.71
CA GLU A 41 -9.91 1.14 6.79
C GLU A 41 -11.40 1.52 6.68
N PRO A 42 -11.80 2.81 6.63
CA PRO A 42 -13.19 3.18 6.43
C PRO A 42 -13.73 2.67 5.09
N LEU A 43 -12.90 2.66 4.04
CA LEU A 43 -13.27 2.10 2.74
C LEU A 43 -13.56 0.59 2.82
N ASN A 44 -12.77 -0.16 3.59
CA ASN A 44 -12.97 -1.58 3.82
C ASN A 44 -14.25 -1.84 4.65
N ALA A 45 -14.53 -1.01 5.66
CA ALA A 45 -15.76 -1.09 6.45
C ALA A 45 -17.00 -0.85 5.56
N PHE A 46 -16.98 0.22 4.76
CA PHE A 46 -18.03 0.52 3.78
C PHE A 46 -18.25 -0.63 2.79
N CYS A 47 -17.16 -1.15 2.20
CA CYS A 47 -17.24 -2.27 1.27
C CYS A 47 -17.85 -3.52 1.93
N THR A 48 -17.51 -3.79 3.20
CA THR A 48 -18.10 -4.90 3.97
C THR A 48 -19.60 -4.73 4.10
N TRP A 49 -20.03 -3.56 4.55
CA TRP A 49 -21.44 -3.27 4.77
C TRP A 49 -22.23 -3.39 3.46
N LEU A 50 -21.71 -2.83 2.37
CA LEU A 50 -22.32 -2.92 1.05
C LEU A 50 -22.38 -4.36 0.54
N LEU A 51 -21.35 -5.17 0.77
CA LEU A 51 -21.32 -6.58 0.34
C LEU A 51 -22.35 -7.41 1.12
N VAL A 52 -22.48 -7.18 2.43
CA VAL A 52 -23.53 -7.81 3.26
C VAL A 52 -24.92 -7.41 2.76
N ALA A 53 -25.15 -6.12 2.50
CA ALA A 53 -26.42 -5.64 1.94
C ALA A 53 -26.71 -6.27 0.57
N THR A 54 -25.71 -6.33 -0.31
CA THR A 54 -25.83 -6.93 -1.65
C THR A 54 -26.14 -8.43 -1.55
N ALA A 55 -25.48 -9.15 -0.65
CA ALA A 55 -25.72 -10.59 -0.43
C ALA A 55 -27.12 -10.87 0.15
N ALA A 56 -27.59 -10.02 1.08
CA ALA A 56 -28.95 -10.12 1.61
C ALA A 56 -29.99 -9.90 0.50
N ILE A 57 -29.82 -8.83 -0.30
CA ILE A 57 -30.70 -8.52 -1.44
C ILE A 57 -30.66 -9.64 -2.48
N ALA A 58 -29.48 -10.19 -2.80
CA ALA A 58 -29.35 -11.32 -3.72
C ALA A 58 -30.09 -12.55 -3.22
N SER A 59 -29.98 -12.85 -1.93
CA SER A 59 -30.70 -13.96 -1.29
C SER A 59 -32.22 -13.78 -1.39
N PHE A 60 -32.74 -12.57 -1.14
CA PHE A 60 -34.16 -12.25 -1.33
C PHE A 60 -34.59 -12.35 -2.80
N PHE A 61 -33.77 -11.82 -3.71
CA PHE A 61 -34.04 -11.81 -5.16
C PHE A 61 -34.17 -13.23 -5.71
N ILE A 62 -33.28 -14.14 -5.28
CA ILE A 62 -33.30 -15.55 -5.68
C ILE A 62 -34.47 -16.28 -5.00
N SER A 63 -34.64 -16.11 -3.69
CA SER A 63 -35.67 -16.84 -2.92
C SER A 63 -37.09 -16.47 -3.30
N ASN A 64 -37.29 -15.30 -3.91
CA ASN A 64 -38.59 -14.82 -4.37
C ASN A 64 -38.67 -14.73 -5.90
N ALA A 65 -37.82 -15.45 -6.64
CA ALA A 65 -37.77 -15.40 -8.09
C ALA A 65 -39.15 -15.61 -8.74
N ASP A 66 -39.93 -16.59 -8.25
CA ASP A 66 -41.27 -16.89 -8.78
C ASP A 66 -42.25 -15.72 -8.67
N LYS A 67 -42.07 -14.85 -7.66
CA LYS A 67 -42.89 -13.66 -7.44
C LYS A 67 -42.36 -12.43 -8.18
N ILE A 68 -41.04 -12.37 -8.38
CA ILE A 68 -40.34 -11.23 -8.98
C ILE A 68 -40.37 -11.30 -10.51
N ILE A 69 -40.21 -12.50 -11.10
CA ILE A 69 -40.20 -12.70 -12.55
C ILE A 69 -41.46 -12.17 -13.25
N PRO A 70 -42.69 -12.39 -12.72
CA PRO A 70 -43.90 -11.81 -13.31
C PRO A 70 -43.92 -10.28 -13.33
N ILE A 71 -43.22 -9.62 -12.39
CA ILE A 71 -43.18 -8.16 -12.25
C ILE A 71 -42.10 -7.55 -13.16
N LEU A 72 -40.88 -8.10 -13.15
CA LEU A 72 -39.76 -7.55 -13.93
C LEU A 72 -39.65 -8.12 -15.36
N GLN A 73 -40.48 -9.10 -15.68
CA GLN A 73 -40.32 -9.95 -16.87
C GLN A 73 -38.99 -10.74 -16.84
N LYS A 74 -38.87 -11.77 -17.68
CA LYS A 74 -37.66 -12.63 -17.71
C LYS A 74 -36.37 -11.83 -18.00
N ASN A 75 -36.46 -10.85 -18.90
CA ASN A 75 -35.32 -10.03 -19.28
C ASN A 75 -34.87 -9.12 -18.12
N GLY A 76 -35.80 -8.45 -17.44
CA GLY A 76 -35.48 -7.59 -16.30
C GLY A 76 -34.88 -8.38 -15.14
N PHE A 77 -35.43 -9.58 -14.85
CA PHE A 77 -34.87 -10.46 -13.84
C PHE A 77 -33.43 -10.87 -14.14
N PHE A 78 -33.13 -11.27 -15.38
CA PHE A 78 -31.78 -11.66 -15.80
C PHE A 78 -30.78 -10.53 -15.66
N TRP A 79 -31.08 -9.34 -16.21
CA TRP A 79 -30.17 -8.21 -16.14
C TRP A 79 -29.96 -7.73 -14.70
N CYS A 80 -31.03 -7.59 -13.92
CA CYS A 80 -30.91 -7.23 -12.50
C CYS A 80 -30.02 -8.21 -11.74
N GLY A 81 -30.23 -9.52 -11.93
CA GLY A 81 -29.38 -10.56 -11.33
C GLY A 81 -27.92 -10.44 -11.76
N LEU A 82 -27.65 -10.22 -13.04
CA LEU A 82 -26.29 -10.06 -13.56
C LEU A 82 -25.56 -8.86 -12.93
N PHE A 83 -26.20 -7.69 -12.88
CA PHE A 83 -25.64 -6.49 -12.25
C PHE A 83 -25.34 -6.72 -10.76
N LEU A 84 -26.24 -7.43 -10.07
CA LEU A 84 -26.07 -7.77 -8.66
C LEU A 84 -24.88 -8.74 -8.45
N CYS A 85 -24.71 -9.74 -9.32
CA CYS A 85 -23.56 -10.65 -9.30
C CYS A 85 -22.23 -9.92 -9.55
N ILE A 86 -22.19 -9.01 -10.54
CA ILE A 86 -20.98 -8.23 -10.83
C ILE A 86 -20.64 -7.33 -9.65
N SER A 87 -21.64 -6.71 -9.00
CA SER A 87 -21.44 -5.94 -7.76
C SER A 87 -20.76 -6.79 -6.67
N CYS A 88 -21.23 -8.01 -6.42
CA CYS A 88 -20.60 -8.92 -5.46
C CYS A 88 -19.13 -9.22 -5.81
N ILE A 89 -18.83 -9.52 -7.09
CA ILE A 89 -17.45 -9.79 -7.54
C ILE A 89 -16.56 -8.57 -7.32
N CYS A 90 -17.03 -7.37 -7.68
CA CYS A 90 -16.31 -6.13 -7.42
C CYS A 90 -16.06 -5.92 -5.91
N GLY A 91 -17.05 -6.21 -5.06
CA GLY A 91 -16.89 -6.11 -3.60
C GLY A 91 -15.84 -7.08 -3.06
N VAL A 92 -15.80 -8.33 -3.54
CA VAL A 92 -14.77 -9.31 -3.15
C VAL A 92 -13.38 -8.86 -3.61
N LEU A 93 -13.25 -8.32 -4.82
CA LEU A 93 -11.98 -7.78 -5.33
C LEU A 93 -11.52 -6.56 -4.53
N ALA A 94 -12.42 -5.64 -4.19
CA ALA A 94 -12.13 -4.52 -3.30
C ALA A 94 -11.61 -5.02 -1.93
N LYS A 95 -12.26 -6.03 -1.35
CA LYS A 95 -11.81 -6.68 -0.12
C LYS A 95 -10.41 -7.27 -0.21
N TYR A 96 -10.11 -7.96 -1.31
CA TYR A 96 -8.79 -8.53 -1.55
C TYR A 96 -7.69 -7.46 -1.55
N PHE A 97 -7.90 -6.35 -2.27
CA PHE A 97 -6.92 -5.27 -2.29
C PHE A 97 -6.81 -4.54 -0.94
N GLY A 98 -7.93 -4.32 -0.25
CA GLY A 98 -7.92 -3.74 1.10
C GLY A 98 -7.16 -4.58 2.12
N LEU A 99 -7.29 -5.91 2.05
CA LEU A 99 -6.54 -6.83 2.90
C LEU A 99 -5.03 -6.74 2.65
N ASN A 100 -4.62 -6.75 1.37
CA ASN A 100 -3.21 -6.61 1.00
C ASN A 100 -2.61 -5.28 1.47
N SER A 101 -3.36 -4.18 1.38
CA SER A 101 -2.95 -2.87 1.92
C SER A 101 -2.75 -2.94 3.43
N LYS A 102 -3.70 -3.55 4.17
CA LYS A 102 -3.62 -3.69 5.62
C LYS A 102 -2.40 -4.50 6.05
N ILE A 103 -2.18 -5.66 5.43
CA ILE A 103 -1.00 -6.50 5.71
C ILE A 103 0.29 -5.72 5.46
N SER A 104 0.37 -5.00 4.34
CA SER A 104 1.57 -4.23 3.99
C SER A 104 1.84 -3.10 4.98
N LEU A 105 0.78 -2.41 5.45
CA LEU A 105 0.87 -1.35 6.45
C LEU A 105 1.28 -1.89 7.84
N GLU A 106 0.75 -3.05 8.22
CA GLU A 106 1.06 -3.70 9.50
C GLU A 106 2.51 -4.17 9.53
N VAL A 107 2.98 -4.82 8.46
CA VAL A 107 4.40 -5.19 8.30
C VAL A 107 5.30 -3.96 8.35
N SER A 108 4.95 -2.88 7.64
CA SER A 108 5.72 -1.63 7.67
C SER A 108 5.81 -1.03 9.08
N ASN A 109 4.70 -1.01 9.82
CA ASN A 109 4.70 -0.48 11.18
C ASN A 109 5.53 -1.36 12.12
N SER A 110 5.47 -2.69 12.00
CA SER A 110 6.27 -3.60 12.82
C SER A 110 7.77 -3.49 12.53
N VAL A 111 8.17 -3.26 11.27
CA VAL A 111 9.57 -2.96 10.91
C VAL A 111 10.04 -1.64 11.53
N LYS A 112 9.13 -0.68 11.75
CA LYS A 112 9.44 0.62 12.37
C LYS A 112 9.41 0.59 13.90
N GLU A 113 9.20 -0.58 14.51
CA GLU A 113 9.25 -0.74 15.96
C GLU A 113 10.67 -0.58 16.50
N ALA A 114 10.76 -0.35 17.81
CA ALA A 114 11.99 0.02 18.53
C ALA A 114 13.16 -0.95 18.30
N GLU A 115 12.90 -2.21 17.94
CA GLU A 115 13.93 -3.22 17.77
C GLU A 115 14.89 -2.90 16.60
N ILE A 116 14.38 -2.48 15.44
CA ILE A 116 15.24 -2.15 14.30
C ILE A 116 16.00 -0.84 14.53
N ILE A 117 15.37 0.13 15.20
CA ILE A 117 16.03 1.38 15.60
C ILE A 117 17.17 1.07 16.57
N ASN A 118 16.94 0.24 17.58
CA ASN A 118 17.97 -0.18 18.54
C ASN A 118 19.13 -0.93 17.85
N ILE A 119 18.83 -1.80 16.87
CA ILE A 119 19.85 -2.50 16.08
C ILE A 119 20.71 -1.49 15.29
N LEU A 120 20.08 -0.52 14.64
CA LEU A 120 20.77 0.52 13.87
C LEU A 120 21.59 1.46 14.75
N GLU A 121 21.06 1.88 15.90
CA GLU A 121 21.80 2.70 16.86
C GLU A 121 23.03 1.99 17.40
N LYS A 122 22.88 0.72 17.80
CA LYS A 122 24.00 -0.11 18.24
C LYS A 122 25.05 -0.28 17.15
N TYR A 123 24.61 -0.57 15.93
CA TYR A 123 25.50 -0.68 14.76
C TYR A 123 26.27 0.62 14.50
N ASN A 124 25.58 1.77 14.52
CA ASN A 124 26.21 3.07 14.31
C ASN A 124 27.22 3.40 15.42
N HIS A 125 26.90 3.05 16.67
CA HIS A 125 27.83 3.20 17.79
C HIS A 125 29.10 2.37 17.58
N GLU A 126 28.96 1.07 17.29
CA GLU A 126 30.11 0.19 17.00
C GLU A 126 30.94 0.68 15.81
N CYS A 127 30.30 1.13 14.72
CA CYS A 127 31.00 1.71 13.57
C CYS A 127 31.80 2.95 13.96
N SER A 128 31.24 3.83 14.80
CA SER A 128 31.93 5.03 15.26
C SER A 128 33.16 4.73 16.13
N GLU A 129 33.11 3.63 16.92
CA GLU A 129 34.27 3.18 17.70
C GLU A 129 35.34 2.56 16.81
N ILE A 130 34.93 1.76 15.82
CA ILE A 130 35.83 1.15 14.84
C ILE A 130 36.51 2.23 13.99
N GLU A 131 35.79 3.26 13.55
CA GLU A 131 36.35 4.38 12.78
C GLU A 131 37.40 5.15 13.58
N LYS A 132 37.13 5.48 14.86
CA LYS A 132 38.10 6.12 15.76
C LYS A 132 39.36 5.26 15.96
N CYS A 133 39.20 3.95 16.11
CA CYS A 133 40.33 3.02 16.20
C CYS A 133 41.12 2.96 14.88
N SER A 134 40.43 3.06 13.74
CA SER A 134 41.04 3.01 12.41
C SER A 134 41.85 4.27 12.07
N GLU A 135 41.38 5.45 12.50
CA GLU A 135 42.10 6.73 12.36
C GLU A 135 43.44 6.71 13.11
N SER A 136 43.49 6.03 14.26
CA SER A 136 44.73 5.85 15.02
C SER A 136 45.72 4.86 14.39
N SER A 137 45.28 4.05 13.42
CA SER A 137 46.06 2.96 12.83
C SER A 137 46.36 3.12 11.34
N ASP A 138 45.92 4.21 10.69
CA ASP A 138 46.05 4.48 9.24
C ASP A 138 45.46 3.36 8.35
N ILE A 139 44.41 2.68 8.84
CA ILE A 139 43.71 1.60 8.13
C ILE A 139 42.33 2.10 7.71
N ASN A 140 41.99 2.01 6.42
CA ASN A 140 40.66 2.34 5.93
C ASN A 140 39.70 1.15 6.10
N ILE A 141 38.71 1.26 6.98
CA ILE A 141 37.70 0.23 7.23
C ILE A 141 36.36 0.65 6.61
N GLN A 142 35.78 -0.19 5.75
CA GLN A 142 34.43 0.02 5.22
C GLN A 142 33.37 -0.43 6.24
N THR A 143 32.63 0.53 6.78
CA THR A 143 31.51 0.35 7.72
C THR A 143 30.15 0.40 7.02
N ASN A 144 30.08 0.05 5.72
CA ASN A 144 28.82 0.12 4.98
C ASN A 144 27.96 -1.14 5.17
N LEU A 145 26.67 -0.90 5.39
CA LEU A 145 25.66 -1.93 5.58
C LEU A 145 25.23 -2.52 4.23
N ASP A 146 25.40 -3.83 4.03
CA ASP A 146 25.00 -4.51 2.80
C ASP A 146 23.50 -4.83 2.79
N ILE A 147 22.73 -3.88 2.24
CA ILE A 147 21.27 -4.00 2.11
C ILE A 147 20.88 -5.15 1.15
N ASP A 148 21.72 -5.50 0.18
CA ASP A 148 21.44 -6.59 -0.76
C ASP A 148 21.51 -7.94 -0.05
N ARG A 149 22.48 -8.12 0.86
CA ARG A 149 22.56 -9.31 1.72
C ARG A 149 21.35 -9.45 2.64
N ILE A 150 20.89 -8.35 3.26
CA ILE A 150 19.68 -8.36 4.10
C ILE A 150 18.47 -8.79 3.29
N ARG A 151 18.28 -8.20 2.09
CA ARG A 151 17.20 -8.55 1.16
C ARG A 151 17.26 -10.03 0.79
N GLU A 152 18.42 -10.55 0.43
CA GLU A 152 18.56 -11.94 0.02
C GLU A 152 18.20 -12.90 1.17
N LYS A 153 18.66 -12.61 2.38
CA LYS A 153 18.35 -13.40 3.58
C LYS A 153 16.87 -13.34 3.95
N PHE A 154 16.25 -12.17 3.84
CA PHE A 154 14.82 -12.02 4.07
C PHE A 154 13.96 -12.81 3.07
N LEU A 155 14.40 -12.92 1.81
CA LEU A 155 13.68 -13.62 0.75
C LEU A 155 14.04 -15.12 0.64
N GLU A 156 15.05 -15.60 1.36
CA GLU A 156 15.48 -17.00 1.39
C GLU A 156 14.35 -18.00 1.71
N PRO A 157 13.47 -17.76 2.72
CA PRO A 157 12.40 -18.70 3.04
C PRO A 157 11.21 -18.64 2.06
N MET A 158 11.22 -17.73 1.09
CA MET A 158 10.06 -17.46 0.23
C MET A 158 10.03 -18.31 -1.05
N PRO A 159 8.85 -18.66 -1.58
CA PRO A 159 8.73 -19.39 -2.83
C PRO A 159 9.42 -18.68 -4.00
N ARG A 160 9.97 -19.44 -4.96
CA ARG A 160 10.74 -18.90 -6.09
C ARG A 160 9.99 -17.81 -6.89
N LEU A 161 8.69 -17.99 -7.11
CA LEU A 161 7.86 -17.02 -7.83
C LEU A 161 7.72 -15.70 -7.06
N TYR A 162 7.55 -15.79 -5.74
CA TYR A 162 7.49 -14.61 -4.88
C TYR A 162 8.85 -13.90 -4.85
N LYS A 163 9.94 -14.65 -4.66
CA LYS A 163 11.32 -14.13 -4.71
C LYS A 163 11.60 -13.41 -6.03
N TRP A 164 11.21 -13.99 -7.17
CA TRP A 164 11.35 -13.37 -8.49
C TRP A 164 10.53 -12.09 -8.62
N HIS A 165 9.25 -12.11 -8.21
CA HIS A 165 8.37 -10.94 -8.29
C HIS A 165 8.90 -9.80 -7.41
N THR A 166 9.30 -10.10 -6.19
CA THR A 166 9.81 -9.13 -5.22
C THR A 166 11.15 -8.55 -5.65
N ASN A 167 12.08 -9.36 -6.17
CA ASN A 167 13.33 -8.86 -6.74
C ASN A 167 13.08 -7.93 -7.93
N ARG A 168 12.20 -8.30 -8.87
CA ARG A 168 11.84 -7.41 -9.99
C ARG A 168 11.21 -6.10 -9.51
N PHE A 169 10.39 -6.15 -8.46
CA PHE A 169 9.78 -4.96 -7.88
C PHE A 169 10.85 -4.04 -7.27
N PHE A 170 11.80 -4.57 -6.50
CA PHE A 170 12.90 -3.80 -5.91
C PHE A 170 13.82 -3.20 -6.98
N GLU A 171 14.25 -3.99 -7.97
CA GLU A 171 15.12 -3.51 -9.06
C GLU A 171 14.46 -2.37 -9.85
N LYS A 172 13.16 -2.50 -10.14
CA LYS A 172 12.42 -1.46 -10.88
C LYS A 172 12.30 -0.14 -10.11
N ASN A 173 12.32 -0.18 -8.78
CA ASN A 173 12.03 0.98 -7.93
C ASN A 173 13.21 1.38 -7.03
N LYS A 174 14.43 0.90 -7.30
CA LYS A 174 15.63 1.11 -6.46
C LYS A 174 15.93 2.59 -6.16
N ASN A 175 15.63 3.48 -7.11
CA ASN A 175 15.90 4.92 -6.98
C ASN A 175 14.70 5.71 -6.46
N ASN A 176 13.59 5.05 -6.09
CA ASN A 176 12.40 5.73 -5.59
C ASN A 176 12.42 5.77 -4.06
N PRO A 177 12.54 6.95 -3.43
CA PRO A 177 12.57 7.09 -1.97
C PRO A 177 11.26 6.64 -1.29
N TYR A 178 10.18 6.49 -2.05
CA TYR A 178 8.85 6.12 -1.56
C TYR A 178 8.44 4.68 -1.88
N ILE A 179 9.40 3.82 -2.22
CA ILE A 179 9.17 2.41 -2.61
C ILE A 179 8.25 1.66 -1.63
N GLU A 180 8.40 1.94 -0.33
CA GLU A 180 7.59 1.38 0.76
C GLU A 180 6.08 1.61 0.55
N TYR A 181 5.72 2.82 0.12
CA TYR A 181 4.32 3.24 0.02
C TYR A 181 3.68 2.88 -1.33
N LEU A 182 4.47 2.62 -2.37
CA LEU A 182 3.97 2.38 -3.73
C LEU A 182 2.97 1.21 -3.80
N LEU A 183 3.28 0.10 -3.11
CA LEU A 183 2.39 -1.07 -3.08
C LEU A 183 1.09 -0.76 -2.35
N ILE A 184 1.19 -0.08 -1.20
CA ILE A 184 0.04 0.32 -0.37
C ILE A 184 -0.88 1.23 -1.18
N ILE A 185 -0.36 2.31 -1.76
CA ILE A 185 -1.14 3.27 -2.55
C ILE A 185 -1.79 2.60 -3.75
N LYS A 186 -1.04 1.76 -4.48
CA LYS A 186 -1.57 1.03 -5.64
C LYS A 186 -2.74 0.13 -5.25
N ASN A 187 -2.64 -0.55 -4.11
CA ASN A 187 -3.72 -1.40 -3.60
C ASN A 187 -4.92 -0.57 -3.13
N ILE A 188 -4.71 0.58 -2.49
CA ILE A 188 -5.79 1.50 -2.09
C ILE A 188 -6.52 2.08 -3.31
N ASN A 189 -5.79 2.47 -4.35
CA ASN A 189 -6.38 2.98 -5.59
C ASN A 189 -7.21 1.88 -6.28
N ARG A 190 -6.70 0.65 -6.32
CA ARG A 190 -7.46 -0.50 -6.84
C ARG A 190 -8.68 -0.81 -5.98
N GLN A 191 -8.54 -0.81 -4.66
CA GLN A 191 -9.66 -0.98 -3.72
C GLN A 191 -10.75 0.07 -4.00
N SER A 192 -10.37 1.34 -4.08
CA SER A 192 -11.28 2.46 -4.34
C SER A 192 -12.00 2.31 -5.66
N PHE A 193 -11.27 1.96 -6.73
CA PHE A 193 -11.85 1.69 -8.04
C PHE A 193 -12.90 0.57 -8.00
N PHE A 194 -12.59 -0.56 -7.36
CA PHE A 194 -13.54 -1.67 -7.25
C PHE A 194 -14.74 -1.37 -6.34
N VAL A 195 -14.57 -0.55 -5.29
CA VAL A 195 -15.69 -0.06 -4.48
C VAL A 195 -16.61 0.82 -5.31
N VAL A 196 -16.07 1.75 -6.10
CA VAL A 196 -16.88 2.59 -6.99
C VAL A 196 -17.64 1.73 -8.01
N LEU A 197 -16.99 0.72 -8.59
CA LEU A 197 -17.66 -0.23 -9.48
C LEU A 197 -18.77 -1.00 -8.75
N GLN A 198 -18.52 -1.52 -7.54
CA GLN A 198 -19.53 -2.22 -6.74
C GLN A 198 -20.77 -1.34 -6.53
N VAL A 199 -20.58 -0.07 -6.13
CA VAL A 199 -21.67 0.90 -5.98
C VAL A 199 -22.38 1.13 -7.31
N GLY A 200 -21.64 1.35 -8.40
CA GLY A 200 -22.21 1.58 -9.72
C GLY A 200 -23.08 0.42 -10.21
N PHE A 201 -22.61 -0.82 -10.07
CA PHE A 201 -23.37 -2.02 -10.43
C PHE A 201 -24.58 -2.24 -9.51
N PHE A 202 -24.45 -1.96 -8.21
CA PHE A 202 -25.56 -2.04 -7.27
C PHE A 202 -26.66 -1.01 -7.57
N LEU A 203 -26.29 0.23 -7.88
CA LEU A 203 -27.24 1.28 -8.28
C LEU A 203 -27.89 0.95 -9.63
N SER A 204 -27.13 0.38 -10.57
CA SER A 204 -27.67 -0.08 -11.86
C SER A 204 -28.71 -1.18 -11.67
N PHE A 205 -28.48 -2.12 -10.74
CA PHE A 205 -29.48 -3.12 -10.33
C PHE A 205 -30.79 -2.45 -9.86
N LEU A 206 -30.71 -1.44 -8.99
CA LEU A 206 -31.90 -0.73 -8.51
C LEU A 206 -32.62 0.03 -9.63
N PHE A 207 -31.86 0.71 -10.49
CA PHE A 207 -32.42 1.47 -11.61
C PHE A 207 -33.12 0.56 -12.62
N LEU A 208 -32.48 -0.55 -13.01
CA LEU A 208 -33.09 -1.54 -13.90
C LEU A 208 -34.32 -2.18 -13.26
N GLY A 209 -34.28 -2.43 -11.96
CA GLY A 209 -35.42 -2.96 -11.22
C GLY A 209 -36.64 -2.06 -11.31
N ILE A 210 -36.46 -0.75 -11.13
CA ILE A 210 -37.53 0.25 -11.27
C ILE A 210 -37.99 0.36 -12.73
N PHE A 211 -37.04 0.43 -13.67
CA PHE A 211 -37.33 0.59 -15.09
C PHE A 211 -38.18 -0.58 -15.63
N PHE A 212 -37.80 -1.82 -15.32
CA PHE A 212 -38.54 -3.01 -15.77
C PHE A 212 -39.82 -3.28 -14.98
N ALA A 213 -39.96 -2.77 -13.75
CA ALA A 213 -41.20 -2.90 -12.98
C ALA A 213 -42.25 -1.83 -13.35
N GLY A 214 -41.83 -0.70 -13.94
CA GLY A 214 -42.71 0.38 -14.37
C GLY A 214 -43.26 0.23 -15.80
N TYR A 215 -42.77 -0.75 -16.57
CA TYR A 215 -43.21 -1.11 -17.92
C TYR A 215 -43.86 -2.48 -17.92
#